data_AF-A0A269WBC1-F1
#
_entry.id   AF-A0A269WBC1-F1
#
_cell.length_a   1.000
_cell.length_b   1.000
_cell.length_c   1.000
_cell.angle_alpha   90.00
_cell.angle_beta   90.00
_cell.angle_gamma   90.00
#
_symmetry.space_group_name_H-M   'P 1'
#
loop_
_entity.id
_entity.type
_entity.pdbx_description
1 polymer ?
#
loop_
_entity_poly.entity_id
_entity_poly.type
_entity_poly.pdbx_seq_one_letter_code
_entity_poly.pdbx_strand_id
1 'polypeptide(L)'
;MIYRRMLIVLISVVMASAMIGCTKQVAKEEARKYNMQAYEEGTRESQMTGRGLNGRFLEDLQMAFREQNMRLTNENYVEDEVGNMTYQYRINNDSSQLITVHVYQDEASRERGIEELYGGEGDHQNAGMHNLVISDRDAAIVYTSTGDKTDQYTEQVKSIAETILAESPRRSSP
;
A
#
# COMPACT_ATOMS: atom_id res chain seq x y z
N MET A 1 43.91 36.59 45.86
CA MET A 1 42.53 36.94 45.43
C MET A 1 42.21 36.62 43.97
N ILE A 2 43.20 36.47 43.07
CA ILE A 2 42.98 36.21 41.64
C ILE A 2 42.58 34.75 41.35
N TYR A 3 43.23 33.77 41.99
CA TYR A 3 42.94 32.33 41.80
C TYR A 3 41.51 31.90 42.22
N ARG A 4 40.91 32.58 43.20
CA ARG A 4 39.55 32.29 43.67
C ARG A 4 38.47 32.76 42.70
N ARG A 5 38.76 33.76 41.85
CA ARG A 5 37.87 34.23 40.79
C ARG A 5 37.98 33.37 39.52
N MET A 6 39.17 32.82 39.25
CA MET A 6 39.38 31.91 38.11
C MET A 6 38.68 30.55 38.30
N LEU A 7 38.64 30.03 39.53
CA LEU A 7 38.00 28.74 39.82
C LEU A 7 36.46 28.77 39.65
N ILE A 8 35.83 29.92 39.91
CA ILE A 8 34.37 30.09 39.79
C ILE A 8 33.96 30.18 38.31
N VAL A 9 34.79 30.79 37.48
CA VAL A 9 34.55 30.86 36.02
C VAL A 9 34.75 29.50 35.36
N LEU A 10 35.68 28.68 35.85
CA LEU A 10 35.91 27.35 35.29
C LEU A 10 34.75 26.38 35.60
N ILE A 11 34.10 26.51 36.76
CA ILE A 11 32.99 25.65 37.18
C ILE A 11 31.69 26.00 36.45
N SER A 12 31.45 27.28 36.13
CA SER A 12 30.25 27.70 35.40
C SER A 12 30.26 27.30 33.92
N VAL A 13 31.44 27.11 33.31
CA VAL A 13 31.57 26.69 31.91
C VAL A 13 31.32 25.18 31.73
N VAL A 14 31.61 24.36 32.74
CA VAL A 14 31.42 22.90 32.67
C VAL A 14 29.96 22.47 32.88
N MET A 15 29.13 23.27 33.57
CA MET A 15 27.70 22.96 33.73
C MET A 15 26.84 23.28 32.49
N ALA A 16 27.34 24.06 31.53
CA ALA A 16 26.57 24.47 30.35
C ALA A 16 26.54 23.44 29.21
N SER A 17 27.37 22.39 29.26
CA SER A 17 27.48 21.40 28.19
C SER A 17 26.58 20.17 28.34
N ALA A 18 25.82 20.05 29.43
CA ALA A 18 24.94 18.89 29.67
C ALA A 18 23.54 19.02 29.04
N MET A 19 23.18 20.14 28.40
CA MET A 19 21.83 20.40 27.90
C MET A 19 21.69 20.47 26.37
N ILE A 20 22.55 19.76 25.61
CA ILE A 20 22.44 19.72 24.13
C ILE A 20 22.19 18.28 23.60
N GLY A 21 22.18 17.27 24.47
CA GLY A 21 21.98 15.88 24.09
C GLY A 21 20.58 15.35 24.39
N CYS A 22 19.53 15.78 23.67
CA CYS A 22 18.26 15.02 23.56
C CYS A 22 17.26 15.54 22.51
N THR A 23 17.53 16.63 21.79
CA THR A 23 16.55 17.23 20.87
C THR A 23 16.46 16.56 19.49
N LYS A 24 17.51 15.86 19.04
CA LYS A 24 17.52 15.23 17.71
C LYS A 24 16.64 13.97 17.62
N GLN A 25 16.45 13.24 18.71
CA GLN A 25 15.56 12.06 18.72
C GLN A 25 14.09 12.49 18.74
N VAL A 26 13.73 13.47 19.57
CA VAL A 26 12.36 14.03 19.64
C VAL A 26 11.96 14.66 18.30
N ALA A 27 12.82 15.46 17.67
CA ALA A 27 12.52 16.05 16.36
C ALA A 27 12.35 14.99 15.25
N LYS A 28 13.09 13.87 15.32
CA LYS A 28 12.97 12.77 14.35
C LYS A 28 11.73 11.90 14.60
N GLU A 29 11.35 11.70 15.86
CA GLU A 29 10.10 11.03 16.22
C GLU A 29 8.86 11.86 15.89
N GLU A 30 8.89 13.17 16.16
CA GLU A 30 7.81 14.07 15.78
C GLU A 30 7.70 14.19 14.27
N ALA A 31 8.81 14.31 13.53
CA ALA A 31 8.77 14.31 12.06
C ALA A 31 8.27 12.97 11.47
N ARG A 32 8.61 11.83 12.09
CA ARG A 32 8.07 10.52 11.70
C ARG A 32 6.57 10.43 11.98
N LYS A 33 6.12 10.92 13.13
CA LYS A 33 4.71 10.94 13.53
C LYS A 33 3.90 11.87 12.61
N TYR A 34 4.43 13.04 12.27
CA TYR A 34 3.82 13.99 11.34
C TYR A 34 3.75 13.43 9.92
N ASN A 35 4.81 12.79 9.43
CA ASN A 35 4.77 12.11 8.12
C ASN A 35 3.80 10.93 8.10
N MET A 36 3.73 10.16 9.20
CA MET A 36 2.80 9.04 9.31
C MET A 36 1.35 9.52 9.36
N GLN A 37 1.08 10.62 10.09
CA GLN A 37 -0.25 11.25 10.14
C GLN A 37 -0.63 11.91 8.82
N ALA A 38 0.28 12.62 8.15
CA ALA A 38 0.03 13.20 6.83
C ALA A 38 -0.16 12.13 5.74
N TYR A 39 0.54 10.99 5.85
CA TYR A 39 0.31 9.83 4.99
C TYR A 39 -1.06 9.21 5.28
N GLU A 40 -1.39 8.97 6.56
CA GLU A 40 -2.70 8.45 6.96
C GLU A 40 -3.85 9.38 6.56
N GLU A 41 -3.69 10.70 6.66
CA GLU A 41 -4.69 11.70 6.24
C GLU A 41 -4.80 11.79 4.71
N GLY A 42 -3.70 11.83 3.98
CA GLY A 42 -3.71 11.85 2.51
C GLY A 42 -4.27 10.56 1.90
N THR A 43 -3.95 9.40 2.49
CA THR A 43 -4.57 8.12 2.13
C THR A 43 -6.05 8.14 2.51
N ARG A 44 -6.44 8.65 3.69
CA ARG A 44 -7.84 8.71 4.13
C ARG A 44 -8.70 9.66 3.30
N GLU A 45 -8.17 10.80 2.86
CA GLU A 45 -8.87 11.77 2.00
C GLU A 45 -9.02 11.25 0.57
N SER A 46 -7.99 10.60 0.02
CA SER A 46 -8.08 9.88 -1.27
C SER A 46 -9.04 8.69 -1.20
N GLN A 47 -9.02 7.96 -0.07
CA GLN A 47 -9.96 6.89 0.23
C GLN A 47 -11.41 7.42 0.29
N MET A 48 -11.68 8.60 0.85
CA MET A 48 -13.06 9.12 0.93
C MET A 48 -13.64 9.52 -0.43
N THR A 49 -12.80 9.92 -1.39
CA THR A 49 -13.25 10.34 -2.73
C THR A 49 -13.45 9.14 -3.67
N GLY A 50 -12.65 8.07 -3.54
CA GLY A 50 -12.77 6.84 -4.34
C GLY A 50 -13.65 5.72 -3.73
N ARG A 51 -14.03 5.81 -2.44
CA ARG A 51 -14.91 4.85 -1.74
C ARG A 51 -16.41 5.04 -2.04
N GLY A 52 -16.76 5.17 -3.31
CA GLY A 52 -18.12 4.84 -3.74
C GLY A 52 -18.43 3.35 -3.54
N LEU A 53 -19.23 2.76 -4.43
CA LEU A 53 -19.64 1.34 -4.43
C LEU A 53 -18.51 0.31 -4.16
N ASN A 54 -17.25 0.65 -4.38
CA ASN A 54 -16.08 -0.22 -4.20
C ASN A 54 -15.50 -0.27 -2.78
N GLY A 55 -15.90 0.62 -1.87
CA GLY A 55 -15.29 0.69 -0.53
C GLY A 55 -15.41 -0.61 0.27
N ARG A 56 -16.58 -1.24 0.21
CA ARG A 56 -16.84 -2.54 0.86
C ARG A 56 -16.02 -3.66 0.23
N PHE A 57 -15.94 -3.71 -1.10
CA PHE A 57 -15.13 -4.69 -1.82
C PHE A 57 -13.66 -4.66 -1.39
N LEU A 58 -13.07 -3.47 -1.22
CA LEU A 58 -11.69 -3.32 -0.75
C LEU A 58 -11.51 -3.66 0.72
N GLU A 59 -12.50 -3.40 1.57
CA GLU A 59 -12.49 -3.81 2.98
C GLU A 59 -12.52 -5.34 3.10
N ASP A 60 -13.41 -5.99 2.36
CA ASP A 60 -13.54 -7.46 2.32
C ASP A 60 -12.26 -8.10 1.78
N LEU A 61 -11.65 -7.52 0.72
CA LEU A 61 -10.35 -7.93 0.21
C LEU A 61 -9.27 -7.86 1.29
N GLN A 62 -9.11 -6.73 1.97
CA GLN A 62 -8.09 -6.57 3.01
C GLN A 62 -8.32 -7.52 4.20
N MET A 63 -9.58 -7.80 4.53
CA MET A 63 -9.94 -8.75 5.58
C MET A 63 -9.56 -10.18 5.20
N ALA A 64 -9.92 -10.64 4.00
CA ALA A 64 -9.60 -11.99 3.51
C ALA A 64 -8.09 -12.23 3.47
N PHE A 65 -7.32 -11.24 3.02
CA PHE A 65 -5.85 -11.29 3.05
C PHE A 65 -5.31 -11.38 4.49
N ARG A 66 -5.86 -10.59 5.42
CA ARG A 66 -5.46 -10.64 6.84
C ARG A 66 -5.75 -11.98 7.50
N GLU A 67 -6.85 -12.64 7.17
CA GLU A 67 -7.18 -13.98 7.69
C GLU A 67 -6.14 -15.04 7.30
N GLN A 68 -5.50 -14.85 6.13
CA GLN A 68 -4.39 -15.68 5.67
C GLN A 68 -3.01 -15.19 6.15
N ASN A 69 -2.95 -14.30 7.14
CA ASN A 69 -1.72 -13.67 7.64
C ASN A 69 -0.92 -12.90 6.57
N MET A 70 -1.62 -12.39 5.55
CA MET A 70 -1.06 -11.56 4.49
C MET A 70 -1.60 -10.13 4.66
N ARG A 71 -0.85 -9.22 5.26
CA ARG A 71 -1.32 -7.85 5.45
C ARG A 71 -1.10 -7.04 4.19
N LEU A 72 -2.19 -6.52 3.59
CA LEU A 72 -2.09 -5.52 2.53
C LEU A 72 -1.69 -4.16 3.13
N THR A 73 -0.70 -3.51 2.51
CA THR A 73 -0.07 -2.27 2.98
C THR A 73 0.25 -1.34 1.82
N ASN A 74 0.55 -0.07 2.14
CA ASN A 74 1.01 0.95 1.18
C ASN A 74 0.08 1.09 -0.04
N GLU A 75 -1.20 1.32 0.24
CA GLU A 75 -2.21 1.54 -0.78
C GLU A 75 -1.81 2.72 -1.67
N ASN A 76 -1.75 2.47 -2.98
CA ASN A 76 -1.71 3.49 -4.01
C ASN A 76 -3.01 3.42 -4.83
N TYR A 77 -3.57 4.57 -5.19
CA TYR A 77 -4.82 4.69 -5.91
C TYR A 77 -4.67 5.60 -7.12
N VAL A 78 -5.20 5.16 -8.26
CA VAL A 78 -5.29 5.95 -9.49
C VAL A 78 -6.67 5.77 -10.10
N GLU A 79 -7.26 6.87 -10.56
CA GLU A 79 -8.47 6.88 -11.38
C GLU A 79 -8.14 7.55 -12.72
N ASP A 80 -8.52 6.94 -13.83
CA ASP A 80 -8.31 7.51 -15.16
C ASP A 80 -9.47 8.43 -15.58
N GLU A 81 -9.32 9.10 -16.73
CA GLU A 81 -10.33 10.05 -17.24
C GLU A 81 -11.67 9.39 -17.60
N VAL A 82 -11.69 8.06 -17.79
CA VAL A 82 -12.91 7.29 -18.07
C VAL A 82 -13.46 6.63 -16.81
N GLY A 83 -12.88 6.88 -15.64
CA GLY A 83 -13.32 6.42 -14.33
C GLY A 83 -13.02 4.94 -14.03
N ASN A 84 -12.04 4.35 -14.72
CA ASN A 84 -11.45 3.09 -14.26
C ASN A 84 -10.55 3.38 -13.06
N MET A 85 -10.61 2.52 -12.06
CA MET A 85 -9.87 2.66 -10.82
C MET A 85 -8.85 1.55 -10.71
N THR A 86 -7.66 1.90 -10.24
CA THR A 86 -6.59 0.95 -9.92
C THR A 86 -6.14 1.16 -8.48
N TYR A 87 -6.18 0.09 -7.69
CA TYR A 87 -5.65 0.06 -6.33
C TYR A 87 -4.45 -0.88 -6.30
N GLN A 88 -3.35 -0.47 -5.68
CA GLN A 88 -2.18 -1.31 -5.54
C GLN A 88 -1.76 -1.41 -4.08
N TYR A 89 -1.45 -2.63 -3.64
CA TYR A 89 -1.02 -2.95 -2.29
C TYR A 89 0.25 -3.80 -2.32
N ARG A 90 1.03 -3.71 -1.25
CA ARG A 90 2.12 -4.66 -0.95
C ARG A 90 1.65 -5.69 0.07
N ILE A 91 1.95 -6.97 -0.19
CA ILE A 91 1.75 -8.03 0.80
C ILE A 91 2.87 -7.97 1.83
N ASN A 92 2.52 -7.85 3.11
CA ASN A 92 3.46 -7.83 4.24
C ASN A 92 4.57 -6.78 4.08
N ASN A 93 4.25 -5.63 3.46
CA ASN A 93 5.18 -4.54 3.13
C ASN A 93 6.37 -4.96 2.23
N ASP A 94 6.27 -6.09 1.53
CA ASP A 94 7.28 -6.57 0.59
C ASP A 94 7.01 -5.98 -0.81
N SER A 95 7.98 -5.26 -1.37
CA SER A 95 7.85 -4.64 -2.69
C SER A 95 7.94 -5.65 -3.85
N SER A 96 8.39 -6.88 -3.59
CA SER A 96 8.40 -7.95 -4.58
C SER A 96 7.05 -8.67 -4.70
N GLN A 97 6.07 -8.33 -3.85
CA GLN A 97 4.80 -9.03 -3.70
C GLN A 97 3.65 -8.01 -3.75
N LEU A 98 3.06 -7.85 -4.92
CA LEU A 98 2.04 -6.81 -5.16
C LEU A 98 0.68 -7.43 -5.45
N ILE A 99 -0.36 -6.81 -4.89
CA ILE A 99 -1.75 -7.00 -5.30
C ILE A 99 -2.19 -5.74 -6.01
N THR A 100 -2.57 -5.88 -7.28
CA THR A 100 -3.17 -4.80 -8.06
C THR A 100 -4.63 -5.17 -8.35
N VAL A 101 -5.53 -4.27 -8.00
CA VAL A 101 -6.97 -4.40 -8.25
C VAL A 101 -7.33 -3.40 -9.32
N HIS A 102 -7.87 -3.87 -10.42
CA HIS A 102 -8.46 -3.03 -11.45
C HIS A 102 -9.97 -3.12 -11.39
N VAL A 103 -10.64 -1.98 -11.37
CA VAL A 103 -12.09 -1.88 -11.48
C VAL A 103 -12.42 -1.01 -12.68
N TYR A 104 -13.06 -1.61 -13.67
CA TYR A 104 -13.42 -1.00 -14.94
C TYR A 104 -14.87 -0.51 -14.93
N GLN A 105 -15.23 0.26 -15.97
CA GLN A 105 -16.63 0.66 -16.18
C GLN A 105 -17.54 -0.52 -16.58
N ASP A 106 -16.98 -1.47 -17.33
CA ASP A 106 -17.69 -2.64 -17.84
C ASP A 106 -16.72 -3.79 -18.15
N GLU A 107 -17.29 -4.98 -18.38
CA GLU A 107 -16.55 -6.21 -18.67
C GLU A 107 -15.72 -6.12 -19.96
N ALA A 108 -16.25 -5.51 -21.02
CA ALA A 108 -15.54 -5.36 -22.28
C ALA A 108 -14.30 -4.46 -22.15
N SER A 109 -14.36 -3.46 -21.27
CA SER A 109 -13.24 -2.60 -20.93
C SER A 109 -12.23 -3.32 -20.04
N ARG A 110 -12.69 -4.18 -19.12
CA ARG A 110 -11.82 -5.08 -18.36
C ARG A 110 -11.04 -6.02 -19.28
N GLU A 111 -11.72 -6.75 -20.16
CA GLU A 111 -11.07 -7.68 -21.09
C GLU A 111 -9.98 -7.00 -21.91
N ARG A 112 -10.28 -5.84 -22.50
CA ARG A 112 -9.30 -5.06 -23.27
C ARG A 112 -8.14 -4.56 -22.41
N GLY A 113 -8.42 -4.02 -21.23
CA GLY A 113 -7.40 -3.49 -20.34
C GLY A 113 -6.46 -4.58 -19.81
N ILE A 114 -6.99 -5.74 -19.45
CA ILE A 114 -6.20 -6.88 -18.98
C ILE A 114 -5.38 -7.50 -20.11
N GLU A 115 -5.95 -7.62 -21.32
CA GLU A 115 -5.19 -8.04 -22.50
C GLU A 115 -4.02 -7.11 -22.77
N GLU A 116 -4.24 -5.78 -22.73
CA GLU A 116 -3.20 -4.79 -23.00
C GLU A 116 -2.09 -4.77 -21.93
N LEU A 117 -2.45 -4.88 -20.65
CA LEU A 117 -1.50 -4.77 -19.54
C LEU A 117 -0.74 -6.08 -19.27
N TYR A 118 -1.41 -7.21 -19.40
CA TYR A 118 -0.90 -8.50 -18.93
C TYR A 118 -0.87 -9.59 -19.99
N GLY A 119 -1.47 -9.38 -21.18
CA GLY A 119 -1.62 -10.41 -22.20
C GLY A 119 -2.77 -11.39 -21.93
N GLY A 120 -3.73 -10.97 -21.09
CA GLY A 120 -4.95 -11.72 -20.81
C GLY A 120 -5.04 -12.27 -19.38
N GLU A 121 -6.04 -13.12 -19.14
CA GLU A 121 -6.24 -13.78 -17.84
C GLU A 121 -5.31 -14.98 -17.66
N GLY A 122 -5.11 -15.40 -16.40
CA GLY A 122 -4.33 -16.59 -16.07
C GLY A 122 -2.92 -16.30 -15.58
N ASP A 123 -2.03 -17.25 -15.81
CA ASP A 123 -0.66 -17.27 -15.30
C ASP A 123 0.32 -16.82 -16.38
N HIS A 124 1.02 -15.71 -16.12
CA HIS A 124 1.93 -15.07 -17.07
C HIS A 124 3.31 -14.87 -16.45
N GLN A 125 4.33 -15.51 -17.04
CA GLN A 125 5.73 -15.33 -16.64
C GLN A 125 6.50 -14.50 -17.67
N ASN A 126 7.08 -13.38 -17.24
CA ASN A 126 7.91 -12.52 -18.08
C ASN A 126 9.13 -11.99 -17.32
N ALA A 127 10.33 -12.27 -17.84
CA ALA A 127 11.59 -11.64 -17.42
C ALA A 127 11.85 -11.58 -15.90
N GLY A 128 11.53 -12.65 -15.15
CA GLY A 128 11.73 -12.71 -13.69
C GLY A 128 10.60 -12.10 -12.87
N MET A 129 9.48 -11.79 -13.53
CA MET A 129 8.20 -11.42 -12.94
C MET A 129 7.16 -12.47 -13.29
N HIS A 130 6.30 -12.77 -12.34
CA HIS A 130 5.13 -13.61 -12.51
C HIS A 130 3.89 -12.80 -12.17
N ASN A 131 2.88 -12.88 -13.04
CA ASN A 131 1.58 -12.29 -12.84
C ASN A 131 0.52 -13.39 -12.87
N LEU A 132 -0.21 -13.54 -11.76
CA LEU A 132 -1.45 -14.29 -11.71
C LEU A 132 -2.61 -13.30 -11.85
N VAL A 133 -3.37 -13.41 -12.94
CA VAL A 133 -4.49 -12.53 -13.27
C VAL A 133 -5.80 -13.32 -13.11
N ILE A 134 -6.68 -12.83 -12.24
CA ILE A 134 -8.00 -13.41 -12.00
C ILE A 134 -9.03 -12.29 -12.13
N SER A 135 -10.09 -12.56 -12.89
CA SER A 135 -11.07 -11.57 -13.29
C SER A 135 -12.48 -12.08 -13.09
N ASP A 136 -13.41 -11.18 -12.78
CA ASP A 136 -14.85 -11.42 -12.85
C ASP A 136 -15.56 -10.12 -13.20
N ARG A 137 -16.48 -10.18 -14.17
CA ARG A 137 -17.26 -9.04 -14.66
C ARG A 137 -16.40 -7.78 -14.95
N ASP A 138 -16.58 -6.72 -14.18
CA ASP A 138 -15.93 -5.42 -14.34
C ASP A 138 -14.64 -5.28 -13.53
N ALA A 139 -14.21 -6.31 -12.79
CA ALA A 139 -13.04 -6.24 -11.92
C ALA A 139 -12.02 -7.34 -12.22
N ALA A 140 -10.76 -7.05 -11.88
CA ALA A 140 -9.65 -7.98 -11.94
C ALA A 140 -8.72 -7.79 -10.74
N ILE A 141 -8.20 -8.89 -10.22
CA ILE A 141 -7.16 -8.92 -9.19
C ILE A 141 -5.93 -9.57 -9.82
N VAL A 142 -4.81 -8.87 -9.74
CA VAL A 142 -3.52 -9.29 -10.26
C VAL A 142 -2.55 -9.42 -9.11
N TYR A 143 -1.97 -10.61 -8.95
CA TYR A 143 -0.83 -10.84 -8.08
C TYR A 143 0.45 -10.81 -8.90
N THR A 144 1.31 -9.85 -8.59
CA THR A 144 2.63 -9.75 -9.19
C THR A 144 3.67 -10.17 -8.16
N SER A 145 4.47 -11.18 -8.52
CA SER A 145 5.60 -11.65 -7.73
C SER A 145 6.90 -11.56 -8.53
N THR A 146 8.00 -11.22 -7.88
CA THR A 146 9.31 -11.02 -8.55
C THR A 146 10.47 -11.55 -7.72
N GLY A 147 11.58 -11.85 -8.40
CA GLY A 147 12.86 -12.23 -7.78
C GLY A 147 12.82 -13.57 -7.05
N ASP A 148 13.59 -13.69 -5.96
CA ASP A 148 13.78 -14.97 -5.25
C ASP A 148 12.54 -15.47 -4.49
N LYS A 149 11.49 -14.65 -4.40
CA LYS A 149 10.21 -14.95 -3.74
C LYS A 149 9.05 -15.05 -4.74
N THR A 150 9.37 -15.33 -6.00
CA THR A 150 8.35 -15.58 -7.02
C THR A 150 7.44 -16.74 -6.56
N ASP A 151 6.15 -16.59 -6.82
CA ASP A 151 5.08 -17.55 -6.49
C ASP A 151 4.82 -17.82 -5.00
N GLN A 152 5.37 -17.01 -4.10
CA GLN A 152 5.28 -17.27 -2.66
C GLN A 152 3.82 -17.38 -2.15
N TYR A 153 2.90 -16.63 -2.73
CA TYR A 153 1.50 -16.54 -2.28
C TYR A 153 0.47 -16.96 -3.34
N THR A 154 0.88 -17.57 -4.46
CA THR A 154 0.03 -17.81 -5.63
C THR A 154 -1.28 -18.51 -5.28
N GLU A 155 -1.21 -19.62 -4.54
CA GLU A 155 -2.40 -20.40 -4.18
C GLU A 155 -3.35 -19.66 -3.23
N GLN A 156 -2.79 -18.96 -2.24
CA GLN A 156 -3.59 -18.19 -1.28
C GLN A 156 -4.28 -17.02 -1.98
N VAL A 157 -3.55 -16.30 -2.84
CA VAL A 157 -4.13 -15.19 -3.59
C VAL A 157 -5.20 -15.68 -4.55
N LYS A 158 -4.96 -16.80 -5.24
CA LYS A 158 -5.96 -17.40 -6.13
C LYS A 158 -7.29 -17.65 -5.42
N SER A 159 -7.23 -18.34 -4.28
CA SER A 159 -8.42 -18.65 -3.49
C SER A 159 -9.15 -17.40 -2.97
N ILE A 160 -8.40 -16.39 -2.51
CA ILE A 160 -8.99 -15.12 -2.06
C ILE A 160 -9.64 -14.39 -3.23
N ALA A 161 -8.94 -14.26 -4.35
CA ALA A 161 -9.41 -13.51 -5.50
C ALA A 161 -10.70 -14.09 -6.08
N GLU A 162 -10.75 -15.41 -6.27
CA GLU A 162 -11.96 -16.11 -6.74
C GLU A 162 -13.17 -15.84 -5.83
N THR A 163 -12.96 -15.81 -4.51
CA THR A 163 -14.02 -15.54 -3.52
C THR A 163 -14.48 -14.08 -3.57
N ILE A 164 -13.53 -13.15 -3.49
CA ILE A 164 -13.81 -11.71 -3.38
C ILE A 164 -14.45 -11.17 -4.66
N LEU A 165 -14.00 -11.63 -5.83
CA LEU A 165 -14.56 -11.21 -7.12
C LEU A 165 -16.01 -11.68 -7.30
N ALA A 166 -16.33 -12.91 -6.86
CA ALA A 166 -17.70 -13.41 -6.90
C ALA A 166 -18.68 -12.58 -6.03
N GLU A 167 -18.19 -11.99 -4.95
CA GLU A 167 -18.98 -11.17 -4.03
C GLU A 167 -19.03 -9.68 -4.43
N SER A 168 -18.25 -9.27 -5.43
CA SER A 168 -18.13 -7.87 -5.82
C SER A 168 -19.48 -7.28 -6.28
N PRO A 169 -19.91 -6.12 -5.72
CA PRO A 169 -21.16 -5.47 -6.08
C PRO A 169 -21.11 -5.02 -7.54
N ARG A 170 -22.19 -5.30 -8.28
CA ARG A 170 -22.32 -4.86 -9.68
C ARG A 170 -22.32 -3.33 -9.73
N ARG A 171 -21.45 -2.73 -10.55
CA ARG A 171 -21.79 -1.45 -11.15
C ARG A 171 -23.01 -1.69 -12.05
N SER A 172 -24.17 -1.24 -11.60
CA SER A 172 -25.37 -1.22 -12.44
C SER A 172 -25.07 -0.31 -13.63
N SER A 173 -24.86 -0.91 -14.80
CA SER A 173 -24.80 -0.19 -16.07
C SER A 173 -26.08 0.65 -16.21
N PRO A 174 -25.98 1.96 -16.51
CA PRO A 174 -27.15 2.78 -16.80
C PRO A 174 -27.89 2.30 -18.06
#